data_AF-A0A954IPE6-F1
#
_entry.id   AF-A0A954IPE6-F1
#
_cell.length_a   1.000
_cell.length_b   1.000
_cell.length_c   1.000
_cell.angle_alpha   90.00
_cell.angle_beta   90.00
_cell.angle_gamma   90.00
#
_symmetry.space_group_name_H-M   'P 1'
#
loop_
_entity.id
_entity.type
_entity.pdbx_description
1 polymer ?
#
loop_
_entity_poly.entity_id
_entity_poly.type
_entity_poly.pdbx_seq_one_letter_code
_entity_poly.pdbx_strand_id
1 'polypeptide(L)'
;LLDRGDFLKPTEQVHADVPDFLHSLPNGAQHTRLDFARWLVDRNSPTAARSIVNRIWQAYFGIGLVDTPEDLGSQGSLPSHPELLDWLAVELMDHHWSLKHIHRLIVQSNTYQQSSAQTRAATADGKPFEDPDNRLLSRGARFRVDAEIVRDIFLTASGLLTRKVGGPSVYPPAPEFLFQRPASYGPKHWGFDEGPDKYRR
;
A
#
# COMPACT_ATOMS: atom_id res chain seq x y z
N LEU A 1 6.89 -7.75 -33.68
CA LEU A 1 5.73 -6.86 -33.60
C LEU A 1 4.63 -7.39 -34.50
N LEU A 2 3.39 -7.16 -34.13
CA LEU A 2 2.20 -7.57 -34.88
C LEU A 2 1.43 -6.29 -35.25
N ASP A 3 0.84 -6.22 -36.44
CA ASP A 3 -0.07 -5.13 -36.78
C ASP A 3 -1.31 -5.20 -35.88
N ARG A 4 -1.42 -4.26 -34.93
CA ARG A 4 -2.52 -4.18 -33.94
C ARG A 4 -2.80 -5.48 -33.17
N GLY A 5 -1.77 -6.31 -32.97
CA GLY A 5 -1.90 -7.58 -32.25
C GLY A 5 -2.44 -8.75 -33.09
N ASP A 6 -2.64 -8.57 -34.40
CA ASP A 6 -3.04 -9.66 -35.30
C ASP A 6 -1.87 -10.62 -35.55
N PHE A 7 -1.98 -11.84 -35.03
CA PHE A 7 -0.94 -12.86 -35.16
C PHE A 7 -0.69 -13.33 -36.60
N LEU A 8 -1.61 -13.05 -37.54
CA LEU A 8 -1.46 -13.36 -38.97
C LEU A 8 -0.71 -12.26 -39.74
N LYS A 9 -0.44 -11.11 -39.09
CA LYS A 9 0.22 -9.96 -39.71
C LYS A 9 1.50 -9.58 -38.94
N PRO A 10 2.55 -10.41 -39.01
CA PRO A 10 3.84 -10.06 -38.44
C PRO A 10 4.42 -8.82 -39.14
N THR A 11 4.87 -7.86 -38.35
CA THR A 11 5.64 -6.70 -38.81
C THR A 11 7.10 -6.91 -38.45
N GLU A 12 7.76 -5.96 -37.79
CA GLU A 12 9.19 -6.05 -37.49
C GLU A 12 9.49 -7.07 -36.39
N GLN A 13 10.56 -7.85 -36.58
CA GLN A 13 11.10 -8.69 -35.52
C GLN A 13 11.77 -7.78 -34.47
N VAL A 14 11.46 -8.02 -33.19
CA VAL A 14 12.06 -7.30 -32.07
C VAL A 14 12.88 -8.25 -31.22
N HIS A 15 13.96 -7.73 -30.66
CA HIS A 15 14.84 -8.45 -29.75
C HIS A 15 14.63 -7.97 -28.31
N ALA A 16 15.10 -8.75 -27.34
CA ALA A 16 15.06 -8.33 -25.95
C ALA A 16 15.98 -7.12 -25.76
N ASP A 17 15.44 -6.00 -25.33
CA ASP A 17 16.20 -4.79 -25.03
C ASP A 17 15.42 -3.87 -24.08
N VAL A 18 16.03 -2.75 -23.72
CA VAL A 18 15.42 -1.67 -22.94
C VAL A 18 14.97 -0.52 -23.84
N PRO A 19 14.01 0.33 -23.43
CA PRO A 19 13.58 1.46 -24.25
C PRO A 19 14.72 2.47 -24.50
N ASP A 20 14.95 2.83 -25.77
CA ASP A 20 16.07 3.69 -26.19
C ASP A 20 16.07 5.11 -25.59
N PHE A 21 14.90 5.60 -25.15
CA PHE A 21 14.78 6.92 -24.50
C PHE A 21 15.20 6.90 -23.01
N LEU A 22 15.50 5.71 -22.47
CA LEU A 22 16.05 5.52 -21.13
C LEU A 22 17.54 5.19 -21.21
N HIS A 23 18.18 5.03 -20.05
CA HIS A 23 19.60 4.66 -20.02
C HIS A 23 19.81 3.25 -20.58
N SER A 24 20.91 3.03 -21.28
CA SER A 24 21.24 1.76 -21.92
C SER A 24 21.56 0.66 -20.91
N LEU A 25 21.48 -0.60 -21.36
CA LEU A 25 21.99 -1.73 -20.60
C LEU A 25 23.52 -1.61 -20.36
N PRO A 26 24.04 -2.16 -19.24
CA PRO A 26 25.47 -2.20 -19.00
C PRO A 26 26.23 -2.93 -20.11
N ASN A 27 27.44 -2.46 -20.42
CA ASN A 27 28.31 -3.11 -21.40
C ASN A 27 28.54 -4.58 -21.04
N GLY A 28 28.28 -5.48 -22.01
CA GLY A 28 28.42 -6.93 -21.82
C GLY A 28 27.19 -7.63 -21.24
N ALA A 29 26.06 -6.93 -21.07
CA ALA A 29 24.78 -7.57 -20.75
C ALA A 29 24.39 -8.59 -21.84
N GLN A 30 23.76 -9.69 -21.43
CA GLN A 30 23.31 -10.75 -22.33
C GLN A 30 21.82 -10.61 -22.69
N HIS A 31 21.21 -9.47 -22.37
CA HIS A 31 19.79 -9.19 -22.59
C HIS A 31 18.88 -10.24 -21.94
N THR A 32 19.33 -10.79 -20.81
CA THR A 32 18.56 -11.77 -20.03
C THR A 32 17.53 -11.09 -19.14
N ARG A 33 16.57 -11.86 -18.62
CA ARG A 33 15.62 -11.36 -17.61
C ARG A 33 16.32 -10.83 -16.35
N LEU A 34 17.47 -11.41 -15.99
CA LEU A 34 18.26 -10.94 -14.85
C LEU A 34 18.92 -9.59 -15.15
N ASP A 35 19.42 -9.40 -16.37
CA ASP A 35 20.00 -8.12 -16.80
C ASP A 35 18.93 -7.02 -16.78
N PHE A 36 17.73 -7.32 -17.29
CA PHE A 36 16.60 -6.40 -17.23
C PHE A 36 16.19 -6.08 -15.78
N ALA A 37 16.14 -7.08 -14.90
CA ALA A 37 15.79 -6.86 -13.49
C ALA A 37 16.81 -5.97 -12.78
N ARG A 38 18.12 -6.14 -13.06
CA ARG A 38 19.19 -5.29 -12.53
C ARG A 38 19.10 -3.86 -13.07
N TRP A 39 18.84 -3.72 -14.36
CA TRP A 39 18.62 -2.43 -15.02
C TRP A 39 17.42 -1.68 -14.43
N LEU A 40 16.32 -2.38 -14.14
CA LEU A 40 15.10 -1.77 -13.60
C LEU A 40 15.32 -1.15 -12.21
N VAL A 41 16.24 -1.69 -11.42
CA VAL A 41 16.60 -1.20 -10.07
C VAL A 41 17.97 -0.51 -10.03
N ASP A 42 18.52 -0.19 -11.20
CA ASP A 42 19.78 0.54 -11.29
C ASP A 42 19.63 1.97 -10.77
N ARG A 43 20.73 2.58 -10.32
CA ARG A 43 20.74 3.97 -9.83
C ARG A 43 20.32 4.98 -10.89
N ASN A 44 20.49 4.64 -12.17
CA ASN A 44 20.02 5.44 -13.31
C ASN A 44 18.53 5.21 -13.62
N SER A 45 17.85 4.34 -12.87
CA SER A 45 16.43 3.98 -12.98
C SER A 45 15.64 4.30 -11.68
N PRO A 46 15.47 5.57 -11.31
CA PRO A 46 14.94 5.94 -10.00
C PRO A 46 13.45 5.59 -9.80
N THR A 47 12.71 5.26 -10.86
CA THR A 47 11.26 5.00 -10.82
C THR A 47 10.90 3.85 -9.88
N ALA A 48 11.70 2.78 -9.86
CA ALA A 48 11.47 1.64 -8.97
C ALA A 48 11.60 2.06 -7.49
N ALA A 49 12.64 2.84 -7.15
CA ALA A 49 12.84 3.34 -5.80
C ALA A 49 11.71 4.29 -5.39
N ARG A 50 11.35 5.26 -6.23
CA ARG A 50 10.21 6.18 -6.02
C ARG A 50 8.90 5.42 -5.78
N SER A 51 8.61 4.39 -6.59
CA SER A 51 7.39 3.59 -6.43
C SER A 51 7.35 2.87 -5.09
N ILE A 52 8.44 2.20 -4.70
CA ILE A 52 8.52 1.47 -3.43
C ILE A 52 8.36 2.42 -2.24
N VAL A 53 9.11 3.53 -2.19
CA VAL A 53 9.01 4.46 -1.06
C VAL A 53 7.64 5.13 -1.00
N ASN A 54 6.99 5.40 -2.13
CA ASN A 54 5.62 5.92 -2.15
C ASN A 54 4.62 4.93 -1.54
N ARG A 55 4.76 3.63 -1.85
CA ARG A 55 3.92 2.57 -1.24
C ARG A 55 4.17 2.44 0.25
N ILE A 56 5.43 2.49 0.69
CA ILE A 56 5.77 2.46 2.13
C ILE A 56 5.17 3.67 2.83
N TRP A 57 5.33 4.86 2.25
CA TRP A 57 4.75 6.09 2.77
C TRP A 57 3.22 5.96 2.88
N GLN A 58 2.56 5.51 1.83
CA GLN A 58 1.12 5.28 1.82
C GLN A 58 0.67 4.34 2.95
N ALA A 59 1.42 3.27 3.23
CA ALA A 59 1.10 2.36 4.32
C ALA A 59 1.13 3.04 5.71
N TYR A 60 2.01 4.02 5.90
CA TYR A 60 2.14 4.77 7.17
C TYR A 60 1.31 6.03 7.27
N PHE A 61 0.85 6.59 6.16
CA PHE A 61 0.09 7.84 6.14
C PHE A 61 -1.32 7.69 5.58
N GLY A 62 -1.68 6.49 5.11
CA GLY A 62 -2.95 6.17 4.43
C GLY A 62 -2.96 6.61 2.97
N ILE A 63 -2.14 7.60 2.63
CA ILE A 63 -2.09 8.21 1.32
C ILE A 63 -0.64 8.45 0.91
N GLY A 64 -0.30 8.06 -0.33
CA GLY A 64 1.07 8.22 -0.86
C GLY A 64 1.42 9.68 -1.10
N LEU A 65 2.72 9.97 -1.20
CA LEU A 65 3.19 11.28 -1.67
C LEU A 65 2.66 11.57 -3.08
N VAL A 66 2.62 10.53 -3.93
CA VAL A 66 1.79 10.41 -5.13
C VAL A 66 0.57 9.57 -4.77
N ASP A 67 -0.61 10.03 -5.15
CA ASP A 67 -1.87 9.43 -4.71
C ASP A 67 -2.34 8.22 -5.53
N THR A 68 -1.78 8.11 -6.73
CA THR A 68 -1.89 6.99 -7.64
C THR A 68 -0.65 6.09 -7.48
N PRO A 69 -0.61 5.16 -6.51
CA PRO A 69 0.57 4.32 -6.29
C PRO A 69 0.91 3.41 -7.47
N GLU A 70 -0.05 3.18 -8.37
CA GLU A 70 0.09 2.37 -9.58
C GLU A 70 0.53 3.18 -10.80
N ASP A 71 0.55 4.52 -10.72
CA ASP A 71 0.95 5.40 -11.82
C ASP A 71 1.76 6.60 -11.31
N LEU A 72 3.08 6.54 -11.52
CA LEU A 72 4.03 7.62 -11.24
C LEU A 72 4.42 8.38 -12.53
N GLY A 73 3.74 8.11 -13.65
CA GLY A 73 3.96 8.73 -14.94
C GLY A 73 3.18 10.03 -15.12
N SER A 74 3.11 10.50 -16.37
CA SER A 74 2.43 11.76 -16.73
C SER A 74 0.91 11.71 -16.65
N GLN A 75 0.32 10.52 -16.48
CA GLN A 75 -1.11 10.32 -16.28
C GLN A 75 -1.49 10.21 -14.79
N GLY A 76 -0.50 10.04 -13.91
CA GLY A 76 -0.68 10.05 -12.46
C GLY A 76 -0.76 11.46 -11.88
N SER A 77 -1.09 11.54 -10.58
CA SER A 77 -1.03 12.81 -9.86
C SER A 77 0.41 13.25 -9.62
N LEU A 78 0.61 14.56 -9.52
CA LEU A 78 1.90 15.10 -9.10
C LEU A 78 2.16 14.77 -7.62
N PRO A 79 3.41 14.49 -7.24
CA PRO A 79 3.76 14.31 -5.84
C PRO A 79 3.42 15.58 -5.05
N SER A 80 2.78 15.41 -3.89
CA SER A 80 2.55 16.49 -2.93
C SER A 80 3.85 17.11 -2.41
N HIS A 81 4.89 16.27 -2.22
CA HIS A 81 6.22 16.66 -1.76
C HIS A 81 7.29 15.99 -2.63
N PRO A 82 7.60 16.55 -3.83
CA PRO A 82 8.49 15.90 -4.79
C PRO A 82 9.92 15.74 -4.27
N GLU A 83 10.46 16.76 -3.58
CA GLU A 83 11.81 16.69 -3.01
C GLU A 83 11.94 15.60 -1.93
N LEU A 84 10.90 15.41 -1.12
CA LEU A 84 10.86 14.35 -0.10
C LEU A 84 10.80 12.95 -0.74
N LEU A 85 9.99 12.80 -1.79
CA LEU A 85 9.90 11.55 -2.54
C LEU A 85 11.27 11.18 -3.13
N ASP A 86 11.96 12.16 -3.71
CA ASP A 86 13.26 11.98 -4.34
C ASP A 86 14.34 11.66 -3.32
N TRP A 87 14.34 12.38 -2.21
CA TRP A 87 15.25 12.13 -1.12
C TRP A 87 15.08 10.72 -0.54
N LEU A 88 13.84 10.27 -0.28
CA LEU A 88 13.57 8.91 0.19
C LEU A 88 14.00 7.84 -0.82
N ALA A 89 13.79 8.09 -2.13
CA ALA A 89 14.19 7.17 -3.18
C ALA A 89 15.73 7.03 -3.26
N VAL A 90 16.45 8.16 -3.19
CA VAL A 90 17.92 8.17 -3.13
C VAL A 90 18.41 7.47 -1.86
N GLU A 91 17.83 7.78 -0.71
CA GLU A 91 18.15 7.15 0.57
C GLU A 91 17.99 5.62 0.51
N LEU A 92 16.92 5.14 -0.12
CA LEU A 92 16.69 3.69 -0.30
C LEU A 92 17.81 3.06 -1.14
N MET A 93 18.19 3.68 -2.25
CA MET A 93 19.23 3.16 -3.15
C MET A 93 20.62 3.20 -2.49
N ASP A 94 20.98 4.31 -1.84
CA ASP A 94 22.28 4.51 -1.19
C ASP A 94 22.44 3.58 0.04
N HIS A 95 21.33 3.15 0.66
CA HIS A 95 21.32 2.14 1.74
C HIS A 95 20.99 0.71 1.25
N HIS A 96 21.43 0.36 0.04
CA HIS A 96 21.34 -1.00 -0.52
C HIS A 96 19.93 -1.59 -0.51
N TRP A 97 18.91 -0.76 -0.80
CA TRP A 97 17.51 -1.17 -0.85
C TRP A 97 16.97 -1.73 0.47
N SER A 98 17.54 -1.31 1.61
CA SER A 98 17.10 -1.74 2.94
C SER A 98 15.73 -1.14 3.30
N LEU A 99 14.66 -1.91 3.10
CA LEU A 99 13.31 -1.48 3.49
C LEU A 99 13.23 -1.15 4.99
N LYS A 100 13.89 -1.96 5.83
CA LYS A 100 13.93 -1.76 7.29
C LYS A 100 14.52 -0.39 7.66
N HIS A 101 15.48 0.09 6.89
CA HIS A 101 16.06 1.43 7.07
C HIS A 101 15.01 2.51 6.82
N ILE A 102 14.34 2.47 5.67
CA ILE A 102 13.27 3.43 5.31
C ILE A 102 12.11 3.38 6.32
N HIS A 103 11.67 2.18 6.71
CA HIS A 103 10.64 2.03 7.75
C HIS A 103 11.05 2.72 9.05
N ARG A 104 12.28 2.49 9.53
CA ARG A 104 12.80 3.13 10.75
C ARG A 104 12.84 4.65 10.61
N LEU A 105 13.33 5.14 9.47
CA LEU A 105 13.45 6.55 9.20
C LEU A 105 12.09 7.26 9.25
N ILE A 106 11.08 6.68 8.60
CA ILE A 106 9.71 7.21 8.60
C ILE A 106 9.13 7.22 10.02
N VAL A 107 9.18 6.10 10.76
CA VAL A 107 8.55 6.02 12.08
C VAL A 107 9.25 6.86 13.16
N GLN A 108 10.49 7.26 12.92
CA GLN A 108 11.25 8.17 13.77
C GLN A 108 11.09 9.65 13.38
N SER A 109 10.42 9.96 12.27
CA SER A 109 10.19 11.33 11.84
C SER A 109 9.20 12.06 12.74
N ASN A 110 9.39 13.38 12.89
CA ASN A 110 8.42 14.24 13.59
C ASN A 110 7.03 14.15 12.95
N THR A 111 6.97 14.05 11.62
CA THR A 111 5.72 13.91 10.84
C THR A 111 4.94 12.67 11.26
N TYR A 112 5.59 11.51 11.35
CA TYR A 112 4.92 10.28 11.79
C TYR A 112 4.43 10.36 13.25
N GLN A 113 5.19 11.06 14.09
CA GLN A 113 4.90 11.18 15.53
C GLN A 113 3.89 12.29 15.86
N GLN A 114 3.39 13.03 14.87
CA GLN A 114 2.34 14.02 15.07
C GLN A 114 1.07 13.38 15.66
N SER A 115 0.38 14.14 16.51
CA SER A 115 -0.93 13.72 17.00
C SER A 115 -1.93 13.68 15.86
N SER A 116 -2.73 12.60 15.80
CA SER A 116 -3.87 12.51 14.89
C SER A 116 -5.12 13.18 15.46
N ALA A 117 -5.09 13.70 16.70
CA ALA A 117 -6.22 14.42 17.28
C ALA A 117 -6.48 15.72 16.50
N GLN A 118 -7.71 15.88 16.01
CA GLN A 118 -8.16 17.15 15.44
C GLN A 118 -8.59 17.99 16.63
N THR A 119 -7.86 19.06 16.89
CA THR A 119 -8.27 20.05 17.87
C THR A 119 -9.61 20.65 17.39
N ARG A 120 -10.70 20.42 18.14
CA ARG A 120 -12.04 20.97 17.87
C ARG A 120 -12.03 22.51 17.70
N ALA A 121 -10.97 23.18 18.16
CA ALA A 121 -10.73 24.60 17.98
C ALA A 121 -10.57 25.02 16.50
N ALA A 122 -10.06 24.15 15.61
CA ALA A 122 -9.90 24.48 14.18
C ALA A 122 -11.24 24.64 13.44
N THR A 123 -12.33 24.16 14.04
CA THR A 123 -13.70 24.27 13.52
C THR A 123 -14.57 25.27 14.30
N ALA A 124 -14.01 25.94 15.32
CA ALA A 124 -14.77 26.78 16.25
C ALA A 124 -15.36 28.05 15.59
N ASP A 125 -14.76 28.52 14.49
CA ASP A 125 -15.19 29.72 13.76
C ASP A 125 -15.99 29.41 12.48
N GLY A 126 -16.42 28.15 12.27
CA GLY A 126 -17.15 27.74 11.06
C GLY A 126 -16.31 27.75 9.77
N LYS A 127 -14.99 27.97 9.86
CA LYS A 127 -14.08 27.87 8.73
C LYS A 127 -13.80 26.40 8.38
N PRO A 128 -13.75 26.05 7.07
CA PRO A 128 -13.28 24.74 6.65
C PRO A 128 -11.87 24.47 7.17
N PHE A 129 -11.63 23.24 7.62
CA PHE A 129 -10.29 22.80 7.99
C PHE A 129 -9.37 22.91 6.75
N GLU A 130 -8.22 23.57 6.86
CA GLU A 130 -7.37 23.94 5.71
C GLU A 130 -6.76 22.73 4.96
N ASP A 131 -6.65 21.57 5.61
CA ASP A 131 -6.05 20.36 5.04
C ASP A 131 -6.89 19.09 5.31
N PRO A 132 -8.12 19.00 4.78
CA PRO A 132 -9.08 17.96 5.16
C PRO A 132 -8.56 16.54 4.86
N ASP A 133 -7.80 16.38 3.78
CA ASP A 133 -7.24 15.10 3.34
C ASP A 133 -5.86 14.79 3.92
N ASN A 134 -5.34 15.65 4.81
CA ASN A 134 -4.00 15.54 5.41
C ASN A 134 -2.86 15.50 4.37
N ARG A 135 -3.01 16.23 3.25
CA ARG A 135 -2.04 16.32 2.17
C ARG A 135 -0.82 17.13 2.49
N LEU A 136 -0.97 18.14 3.33
CA LEU A 136 0.14 18.96 3.80
C LEU A 136 0.79 18.37 5.05
N LEU A 137 0.37 17.18 5.48
CA LEU A 137 0.87 16.50 6.68
C LEU A 137 0.73 17.38 7.92
N SER A 138 -0.42 18.09 8.00
CA SER A 138 -0.74 19.00 9.10
C SER A 138 -0.98 18.29 10.44
N ARG A 139 -1.24 16.98 10.40
CA ARG A 139 -1.52 16.12 11.56
C ARG A 139 -1.07 14.69 11.33
N GLY A 140 -1.07 13.90 12.41
CA GLY A 140 -0.85 12.46 12.33
C GLY A 140 -1.93 11.76 11.49
N ALA A 141 -1.54 10.71 10.78
CA ALA A 141 -2.43 9.94 9.92
C ALA A 141 -3.57 9.29 10.70
N ARG A 142 -4.71 9.12 10.03
CA ARG A 142 -5.88 8.41 10.54
C ARG A 142 -6.28 7.32 9.56
N PHE A 143 -6.54 6.14 10.08
CA PHE A 143 -6.87 4.98 9.27
C PHE A 143 -8.28 4.53 9.56
N ARG A 144 -8.98 4.15 8.49
CA ARG A 144 -10.12 3.26 8.64
C ARG A 144 -9.57 1.86 8.87
N VAL A 145 -9.93 1.27 9.99
CA VAL A 145 -9.54 -0.09 10.32
C VAL A 145 -10.40 -1.10 9.57
N ASP A 146 -9.82 -2.23 9.19
CA ASP A 146 -10.53 -3.34 8.56
C ASP A 146 -11.55 -3.97 9.51
N ALA A 147 -12.53 -4.69 8.96
CA ALA A 147 -13.63 -5.27 9.72
C ALA A 147 -13.12 -6.24 10.81
N GLU A 148 -12.05 -6.97 10.54
CA GLU A 148 -11.38 -7.89 11.45
C GLU A 148 -10.79 -7.14 12.64
N ILE A 149 -10.17 -5.98 12.40
CA ILE A 149 -9.62 -5.13 13.46
C ILE A 149 -10.76 -4.51 14.28
N VAL A 150 -11.86 -4.09 13.65
CA VAL A 150 -13.06 -3.61 14.37
C VAL A 150 -13.57 -4.70 15.32
N ARG A 151 -13.69 -5.95 14.85
CA ARG A 151 -14.09 -7.09 15.68
C ARG A 151 -13.11 -7.30 16.84
N ASP A 152 -11.81 -7.30 16.58
CA ASP A 152 -10.78 -7.50 17.60
C ASP A 152 -10.81 -6.39 18.66
N ILE A 153 -11.03 -5.13 18.27
CA ILE A 153 -11.22 -4.00 19.19
C ILE A 153 -12.45 -4.25 20.07
N PHE A 154 -13.59 -4.62 19.48
CA PHE A 154 -14.82 -4.89 20.22
C PHE A 154 -14.66 -6.06 21.21
N LEU A 155 -14.04 -7.17 20.77
CA LEU A 155 -13.77 -8.33 21.62
C LEU A 155 -12.74 -8.02 22.72
N THR A 156 -11.74 -7.19 22.42
CA THR A 156 -10.76 -6.75 23.42
C THR A 156 -11.41 -5.86 24.47
N ALA A 157 -12.20 -4.86 24.06
CA ALA A 157 -12.86 -3.92 24.95
C ALA A 157 -13.91 -4.60 25.84
N SER A 158 -14.58 -5.64 25.33
CA SER A 158 -15.53 -6.46 26.09
C SER A 158 -14.87 -7.55 26.96
N GLY A 159 -13.55 -7.75 26.85
CA GLY A 159 -12.82 -8.80 27.57
C GLY A 159 -13.07 -10.22 27.05
N LEU A 160 -13.70 -10.37 25.88
CA LEU A 160 -14.05 -11.66 25.29
C LEU A 160 -12.94 -12.24 24.39
N LEU A 161 -12.02 -11.40 23.90
CA LEU A 161 -11.00 -11.83 22.94
C LEU A 161 -10.11 -12.95 23.49
N THR A 162 -10.07 -14.08 22.79
CA THR A 162 -9.17 -15.19 23.09
C THR A 162 -7.91 -15.10 22.23
N ARG A 163 -6.73 -15.00 22.86
CA ARG A 163 -5.43 -14.85 22.18
C ARG A 163 -4.69 -16.17 21.93
N LYS A 164 -5.40 -17.30 21.96
CA LYS A 164 -4.82 -18.62 21.69
C LYS A 164 -4.35 -18.66 20.22
N VAL A 165 -3.06 -18.94 20.02
CA VAL A 165 -2.45 -19.05 18.69
C VAL A 165 -2.46 -20.51 18.22
N GLY A 166 -2.79 -20.74 16.94
CA GLY A 166 -2.78 -22.06 16.31
C GLY A 166 -4.01 -22.94 16.63
N GLY A 167 -4.04 -24.15 16.07
CA GLY A 167 -5.19 -25.05 16.13
C GLY A 167 -6.06 -25.02 14.87
N PRO A 168 -7.17 -25.78 14.82
CA PRO A 168 -8.09 -25.78 13.68
C PRO A 168 -8.73 -24.40 13.47
N SER A 169 -9.21 -24.14 12.25
CA SER A 169 -9.98 -22.93 11.94
C SER A 169 -11.22 -22.82 12.83
N VAL A 170 -11.58 -21.59 13.19
CA VAL A 170 -12.79 -21.31 13.98
C VAL A 170 -13.89 -20.69 13.14
N TYR A 171 -15.12 -20.91 13.58
CA TYR A 171 -16.33 -20.32 13.04
C TYR A 171 -16.88 -19.30 14.05
N PRO A 172 -16.53 -18.00 13.93
CA PRO A 172 -17.05 -16.99 14.83
C PRO A 172 -18.55 -16.77 14.65
N PRO A 173 -19.26 -16.26 15.67
CA PRO A 173 -20.67 -15.94 15.56
C PRO A 173 -20.91 -14.94 14.43
N ALA A 174 -21.85 -15.26 13.56
CA ALA A 174 -22.29 -14.40 12.48
C ALA A 174 -23.82 -14.24 12.57
N PRO A 175 -24.36 -13.03 12.32
CA PRO A 175 -25.81 -12.84 12.30
C PRO A 175 -26.48 -13.72 11.24
N GLU A 176 -27.60 -14.36 11.63
CA GLU A 176 -28.33 -15.31 10.80
C GLU A 176 -28.73 -14.74 9.42
N PHE A 177 -29.06 -13.44 9.35
CA PHE A 177 -29.50 -12.80 8.10
C PHE A 177 -28.46 -12.86 6.97
N LEU A 178 -27.16 -13.01 7.29
CA LEU A 178 -26.09 -13.12 6.28
C LEU A 178 -26.22 -14.40 5.45
N PHE A 179 -26.89 -15.42 5.99
CA PHE A 179 -27.02 -16.74 5.36
C PHE A 179 -28.39 -16.96 4.71
N GLN A 180 -29.23 -15.93 4.72
CA GLN A 180 -30.56 -15.93 4.12
C GLN A 180 -30.58 -15.09 2.83
N ARG A 181 -31.58 -15.29 1.97
CA ARG A 181 -31.77 -14.46 0.76
C ARG A 181 -32.24 -13.05 1.17
N PRO A 182 -31.77 -11.98 0.51
CA PRO A 182 -30.91 -11.93 -0.69
C PRO A 182 -29.39 -11.90 -0.41
N ALA A 183 -28.97 -11.86 0.85
CA ALA A 183 -27.55 -11.76 1.21
C ALA A 183 -26.73 -12.99 0.78
N SER A 184 -27.35 -14.18 0.83
CA SER A 184 -26.78 -15.42 0.29
C SER A 184 -27.63 -15.95 -0.88
N TYR A 185 -26.98 -16.52 -1.89
CA TYR A 185 -27.63 -17.14 -3.07
C TYR A 185 -28.51 -18.36 -2.73
N GLY A 186 -28.38 -18.91 -1.51
CA GLY A 186 -29.20 -19.99 -0.97
C GLY A 186 -29.03 -20.13 0.55
N PRO A 187 -29.87 -20.92 1.22
CA PRO A 187 -29.74 -21.16 2.65
C PRO A 187 -28.39 -21.81 2.94
N LYS A 188 -27.56 -21.15 3.73
CA LYS A 188 -26.31 -21.71 4.27
C LYS A 188 -26.46 -21.89 5.76
N HIS A 189 -26.04 -23.03 6.29
CA HIS A 189 -25.98 -23.22 7.73
C HIS A 189 -24.59 -22.83 8.23
N TRP A 190 -24.52 -21.85 9.13
CA TRP A 190 -23.29 -21.43 9.78
C TRP A 190 -23.30 -21.91 11.23
N GLY A 191 -22.73 -23.10 11.45
CA GLY A 191 -22.39 -23.53 12.80
C GLY A 191 -21.25 -22.65 13.31
N PHE A 192 -21.44 -22.02 14.47
CA PHE A 192 -20.38 -21.27 15.14
C PHE A 192 -19.79 -22.10 16.28
N ASP A 193 -18.51 -21.91 16.57
CA ASP A 193 -17.85 -22.61 17.66
C ASP A 193 -18.30 -22.10 19.02
N GLU A 194 -18.29 -23.01 19.99
CA GLU A 194 -18.64 -22.71 21.38
C GLU A 194 -17.40 -22.39 22.23
N GLY A 195 -17.66 -21.90 23.46
CA GLY A 195 -16.61 -21.61 24.43
C GLY A 195 -15.59 -20.56 23.95
N PRO A 196 -14.29 -20.73 24.24
CA PRO A 196 -13.28 -19.72 23.92
C PRO A 196 -12.96 -19.60 22.42
N ASP A 197 -13.23 -20.64 21.63
CA ASP A 197 -12.96 -20.63 20.18
C ASP A 197 -13.91 -19.67 19.43
N LYS A 198 -15.10 -19.42 19.99
CA LYS A 198 -16.07 -18.41 19.54
C LYS A 198 -15.48 -17.00 19.33
N TYR A 199 -14.53 -16.63 20.19
CA TYR A 199 -13.92 -15.30 20.25
C TYR A 199 -12.42 -15.34 20.00
N ARG A 200 -11.93 -16.41 19.36
CA ARG A 200 -10.52 -16.53 18.98
C ARG A 200 -10.19 -15.58 17.83
N ARG A 201 -8.94 -15.11 17.86
CA ARG A 201 -8.32 -14.33 16.78
C ARG A 201 -7.81 -15.25 15.67
#